data_AF-A0A0M0JJC8-F1
#
_entry.id   AF-A0A0M0JJC8-F1
#
_cell.length_a   1.000
_cell.length_b   1.000
_cell.length_c   1.000
_cell.angle_alpha   90.00
_cell.angle_beta   90.00
_cell.angle_gamma   90.00
#
_symmetry.space_group_name_H-M   'P 1'
#
loop_
_entity.id
_entity.type
_entity.pdbx_description
1 polymer ?
#
loop_
_entity_poly.entity_id
_entity_poly.type
_entity_poly.pdbx_seq_one_letter_code
_entity_poly.pdbx_strand_id
1 'polypeptide(L)'
;MGALRVVYRGLRTNPLTDLRDKRRVVAIVGTREFVDAAVAEARVYRRRLAAANAVIVPVYTTDDSAGGAASGAGTPVGEAESRWLYAAAEPEAWRSYFNELLSSRGMALEAGGAWLGLNYKGRSFGSAKGAPRWDELLGTALQPSGDGFGEFKELATDTSAAAAEAAATAVAMGLVYAGSTSTAIAEARGLLDVQEAFYQALTRKDVVTMERLWKGAPADASVSEAIAQGARIEPWAMNSPSFPPEGMRATDRDALIMSADEAWTTAIERPSEGGTLLATQRWRRGADGEWLLCTHRYIPWSADGATAVVTLRCDGRGCVLLGREINTRDRRGAVL
;
A
#
# COMPACT_ATOMS: atom_id res chain seq x y z
N MET A 1 21.98 13.69 7.09
CA MET A 1 20.92 12.80 7.63
C MET A 1 21.12 12.34 9.07
N GLY A 2 22.34 12.19 9.62
CA GLY A 2 22.52 11.71 11.00
C GLY A 2 21.89 12.57 12.11
N ALA A 3 21.58 13.84 11.81
CA ALA A 3 20.93 14.77 12.72
C ALA A 3 19.39 14.72 12.68
N LEU A 4 18.77 14.07 11.68
CA LEU A 4 17.31 13.98 11.61
C LEU A 4 16.79 13.00 12.66
N ARG A 5 15.64 13.32 13.25
CA ARG A 5 15.07 12.57 14.36
C ARG A 5 13.60 12.24 14.10
N VAL A 6 13.12 11.19 14.75
CA VAL A 6 11.74 10.72 14.66
C VAL A 6 11.18 10.44 16.04
N VAL A 7 9.87 10.61 16.19
CA VAL A 7 9.15 10.29 17.43
C VAL A 7 8.39 8.98 17.24
N TYR A 8 8.73 7.99 18.08
CA TYR A 8 8.02 6.72 18.18
C TYR A 8 6.95 6.82 19.27
N ARG A 9 5.71 6.44 18.94
CA ARG A 9 4.54 6.41 19.85
C ARG A 9 4.21 7.76 20.53
N GLY A 10 4.74 8.88 20.04
CA GLY A 10 4.66 10.17 20.74
C GLY A 10 5.47 10.23 22.05
N LEU A 11 6.28 9.20 22.36
CA LEU A 11 6.94 9.04 23.66
C LEU A 11 8.45 9.15 23.59
N ARG A 12 9.06 8.70 22.49
CA ARG A 12 10.53 8.59 22.37
C ARG A 12 11.04 9.21 21.09
N THR A 13 11.90 10.20 21.23
CA THR A 13 12.60 10.83 20.12
C THR A 13 13.95 10.15 19.89
N ASN A 14 14.11 9.50 18.74
CA ASN A 14 15.35 8.82 18.37
C ASN A 14 15.95 9.45 17.10
N PRO A 15 17.28 9.56 16.99
CA PRO A 15 17.92 9.88 15.71
C PRO A 15 17.68 8.78 14.67
N LEU A 16 17.63 9.14 13.40
CA LEU A 16 17.47 8.17 12.30
C LEU A 16 18.56 7.10 12.28
N THR A 17 19.75 7.40 12.81
CA THR A 17 20.85 6.44 12.93
C THR A 17 20.48 5.23 13.78
N ASP A 18 19.60 5.41 14.77
CA ASP A 18 19.19 4.33 15.68
C ASP A 18 18.21 3.35 15.02
N LEU A 19 17.63 3.74 13.88
CA LEU A 19 16.78 2.90 13.05
C LEU A 19 17.59 2.03 12.08
N ARG A 20 18.89 2.28 11.92
CA ARG A 20 19.75 1.43 11.08
C ARG A 20 19.73 -0.01 11.59
N ASP A 21 19.77 -0.94 10.64
CA ASP A 21 19.67 -2.39 10.84
C ASP A 21 18.36 -2.87 11.50
N LYS A 22 17.41 -1.96 11.77
CA LYS A 22 16.12 -2.26 12.40
C LYS A 22 14.92 -1.92 11.53
N ARG A 23 14.99 -0.80 10.82
CA ARG A 23 13.89 -0.26 10.02
C ARG A 23 14.37 0.31 8.69
N ARG A 24 13.52 0.18 7.67
CA ARG A 24 13.55 1.01 6.46
C ARG A 24 12.67 2.22 6.67
N VAL A 25 13.03 3.37 6.11
CA VAL A 25 12.31 4.63 6.33
C VAL A 25 11.83 5.18 5.00
N VAL A 26 10.57 5.63 4.94
CA VAL A 26 10.07 6.45 3.84
C VAL A 26 9.59 7.77 4.43
N ALA A 27 10.33 8.84 4.14
CA ALA A 27 9.93 10.18 4.52
C ALA A 27 9.15 10.82 3.37
N ILE A 28 8.01 11.45 3.68
CA ILE A 28 7.13 12.10 2.72
C ILE A 28 7.01 13.57 3.13
N VAL A 29 7.31 14.49 2.23
CA VAL A 29 7.25 15.92 2.49
C VAL A 29 6.26 16.62 1.56
N GLY A 30 5.48 17.56 2.08
CA GLY A 30 4.58 18.39 1.29
C GLY A 30 3.55 19.12 2.14
N THR A 31 2.51 19.64 1.49
CA THR A 31 1.37 20.26 2.19
C THR A 31 0.65 19.23 3.06
N ARG A 32 -0.11 19.68 4.06
CA ARG A 32 -0.93 18.81 4.91
C ARG A 32 -1.83 17.89 4.09
N GLU A 33 -2.58 18.47 3.15
CA GLU A 33 -3.46 17.72 2.25
C GLU A 33 -2.71 16.63 1.47
N PHE A 34 -1.57 16.97 0.88
CA PHE A 34 -0.77 16.00 0.12
C PHE A 34 -0.22 14.87 1.00
N VAL A 35 0.38 15.22 2.15
CA VAL A 35 0.99 14.23 3.04
C VAL A 35 -0.07 13.33 3.66
N ASP A 36 -1.20 13.90 4.09
CA ASP A 36 -2.30 13.13 4.69
C ASP A 36 -2.92 12.18 3.65
N ALA A 37 -3.07 12.61 2.40
CA ALA A 37 -3.51 11.73 1.30
C ALA A 37 -2.52 10.58 1.06
N ALA A 38 -1.21 10.87 0.97
CA ALA A 38 -0.19 9.86 0.75
C ALA A 38 -0.09 8.86 1.92
N VAL A 39 -0.26 9.32 3.16
CA VAL A 39 -0.33 8.47 4.35
C VAL A 39 -1.63 7.65 4.36
N ALA A 40 -2.77 8.22 3.94
CA ALA A 40 -4.02 7.50 3.82
C ALA A 40 -3.91 6.31 2.83
N GLU A 41 -3.27 6.52 1.67
CA GLU A 41 -2.97 5.43 0.74
C GLU A 41 -2.06 4.37 1.36
N ALA A 42 -1.06 4.78 2.15
CA ALA A 42 -0.16 3.85 2.82
C ALA A 42 -0.87 2.93 3.83
N ARG A 43 -1.97 3.38 4.43
CA ARG A 43 -2.75 2.61 5.42
C ARG A 43 -3.37 1.34 4.83
N VAL A 44 -3.64 1.33 3.52
CA VAL A 44 -4.03 0.12 2.78
C VAL A 44 -2.99 -0.99 2.95
N TYR A 45 -1.72 -0.60 3.05
CA TYR A 45 -0.57 -1.50 3.15
C TYR A 45 0.00 -1.61 4.57
N ARG A 46 -0.69 -1.15 5.61
CA ARG A 46 -0.16 -1.07 6.99
C ARG A 46 0.48 -2.36 7.50
N ARG A 47 -0.17 -3.51 7.26
CA ARG A 47 0.36 -4.83 7.64
C ARG A 47 1.59 -5.21 6.83
N ARG A 48 1.63 -4.82 5.55
CA ARG A 48 2.75 -5.08 4.62
C ARG A 48 3.97 -4.23 4.96
N LEU A 49 3.76 -2.96 5.30
CA LEU A 49 4.79 -2.06 5.79
C LEU A 49 5.37 -2.57 7.11
N ALA A 50 4.53 -3.03 8.03
CA ALA A 50 4.98 -3.67 9.27
C ALA A 50 5.79 -4.95 8.99
N ALA A 51 5.34 -5.83 8.10
CA ALA A 51 6.05 -7.03 7.68
C ALA A 51 7.37 -6.73 6.95
N ALA A 52 7.47 -5.57 6.32
CA ALA A 52 8.69 -5.03 5.75
C ALA A 52 9.57 -4.29 6.76
N ASN A 53 9.22 -4.24 8.04
CA ASN A 53 9.93 -3.39 9.02
C ASN A 53 10.14 -1.96 8.48
N ALA A 54 9.19 -1.45 7.71
CA ALA A 54 9.23 -0.13 7.11
C ALA A 54 8.43 0.85 7.95
N VAL A 55 8.96 2.06 8.11
CA VAL A 55 8.29 3.16 8.79
C VAL A 55 8.12 4.35 7.86
N ILE A 56 6.97 4.98 7.93
CA ILE A 56 6.63 6.19 7.22
C ILE A 56 6.78 7.38 8.17
N VAL A 57 7.38 8.45 7.66
CA VAL A 57 7.61 9.69 8.40
C VAL A 57 6.98 10.85 7.60
N PRO A 58 5.79 11.33 7.97
CA PRO A 58 5.18 12.50 7.36
C PRO A 58 5.92 13.77 7.81
N VAL A 59 6.19 14.67 6.86
CA VAL A 59 6.86 15.95 7.05
C VAL A 59 6.02 17.05 6.40
N TYR A 60 5.42 17.90 7.21
CA TYR A 60 4.54 18.96 6.72
C TYR A 60 5.32 20.24 6.40
N THR A 61 4.99 20.91 5.30
CA THR A 61 5.68 22.14 4.86
C THR A 61 5.16 23.41 5.52
N THR A 62 3.92 23.40 6.02
CA THR A 62 3.29 24.57 6.65
C THR A 62 3.30 24.44 8.17
N ASP A 63 3.63 25.53 8.87
CA ASP A 63 3.30 25.70 10.27
C ASP A 63 1.82 26.07 10.37
N ASP A 64 1.01 25.26 11.06
CA ASP A 64 -0.35 25.66 11.44
C ASP A 64 -0.25 26.76 12.50
N SER A 65 0.03 27.99 12.08
CA SER A 65 0.00 29.22 12.90
C SER A 65 -1.41 29.59 13.40
N ALA A 66 -2.40 28.70 13.25
CA ALA A 66 -3.78 28.91 13.65
C ALA A 66 -4.18 27.90 14.73
N GLY A 67 -3.72 28.13 15.97
CA GLY A 67 -4.48 27.96 17.22
C GLY A 67 -5.30 26.68 17.49
N GLY A 68 -5.09 25.58 16.77
CA GLY A 68 -5.75 24.30 16.95
C GLY A 68 -4.71 23.20 16.89
N ALA A 69 -4.58 22.44 18.00
CA ALA A 69 -3.65 21.34 18.23
C ALA A 69 -2.88 20.86 16.98
N ALA A 70 -1.56 21.09 16.97
CA ALA A 70 -0.64 20.59 15.97
C ALA A 70 -0.81 19.07 15.78
N SER A 71 -1.58 18.66 14.79
CA SER A 71 -1.69 17.25 14.40
C SER A 71 -0.48 16.78 13.58
N GLY A 72 0.51 17.65 13.36
CA GLY A 72 1.66 17.42 12.47
C GLY A 72 2.98 17.02 13.15
N ALA A 73 3.09 17.13 14.47
CA ALA A 73 4.28 16.72 15.21
C ALA A 73 3.89 16.31 16.65
N GLY A 74 3.50 15.05 16.84
CA GLY A 74 3.32 14.50 18.18
C GLY A 74 1.91 14.04 18.55
N THR A 75 0.94 13.98 17.65
CA THR A 75 -0.27 13.18 17.92
C THR A 75 0.16 11.74 18.12
N PRO A 76 -0.07 11.14 19.30
CA PRO A 76 0.31 9.76 19.53
C PRO A 76 -0.41 8.89 18.52
N VAL A 77 0.35 8.38 17.56
CA VAL A 77 -0.14 7.39 16.63
C VAL A 77 -0.48 6.15 17.48
N GLY A 78 -1.70 5.62 17.36
CA GLY A 78 -2.18 4.49 18.17
C GLY A 78 -1.21 3.30 18.14
N GLU A 79 -1.26 2.40 19.12
CA GLU A 79 -0.26 1.33 19.26
C GLU A 79 -0.06 0.50 17.99
N ALA A 80 -1.16 0.17 17.28
CA ALA A 80 -1.13 -0.57 16.03
C ALA A 80 -0.41 0.20 14.90
N GLU A 81 -0.71 1.50 14.77
CA GLU A 81 -0.13 2.36 13.75
C GLU A 81 1.35 2.67 14.02
N SER A 82 1.77 2.71 15.30
CA SER A 82 3.16 2.92 15.69
C SER A 82 4.13 1.86 15.16
N ARG A 83 3.63 0.75 14.59
CA ARG A 83 4.47 -0.29 13.95
C ARG A 83 5.06 0.17 12.62
N TRP A 84 4.40 1.09 11.92
CA TRP A 84 4.76 1.50 10.57
C TRP A 84 4.64 3.01 10.33
N LEU A 85 4.07 3.79 11.25
CA LEU A 85 3.91 5.25 11.13
C LEU A 85 4.55 5.97 12.34
N TYR A 86 5.54 6.80 12.06
CA TYR A 86 6.31 7.57 13.04
C TYR A 86 6.09 9.06 12.78
N ALA A 87 6.31 9.93 13.76
CA ALA A 87 6.26 11.37 13.53
C ALA A 87 7.66 11.93 13.24
N ALA A 88 7.75 12.96 12.39
CA ALA A 88 8.97 13.75 12.26
C ALA A 88 9.23 14.51 13.57
N ALA A 89 10.39 14.29 14.19
CA ALA A 89 10.85 15.16 15.25
C ALA A 89 11.58 16.35 14.62
N GLU A 90 11.46 17.53 15.23
CA GLU A 90 12.09 18.76 14.73
C GLU A 90 11.72 19.03 13.24
N PRO A 91 10.43 19.30 12.93
CA PRO A 91 9.94 19.40 11.55
C PRO A 91 10.74 20.35 10.64
N GLU A 92 11.30 21.44 11.19
CA GLU A 92 12.15 22.38 10.45
C GLU A 92 13.45 21.77 9.93
N ALA A 93 14.06 20.85 10.70
CA ALA A 93 15.28 20.17 10.27
C ALA A 93 14.98 19.25 9.07
N TRP A 94 13.83 18.59 9.10
CA TRP A 94 13.35 17.79 7.97
C TRP A 94 13.04 18.65 6.74
N ARG A 95 12.31 19.76 6.92
CA ARG A 95 12.00 20.70 5.83
C ARG A 95 13.27 21.24 5.18
N SER A 96 14.23 21.69 6.00
CA SER A 96 15.52 22.20 5.55
C SER A 96 16.31 21.15 4.76
N TYR A 97 16.34 19.90 5.24
CA TYR A 97 16.97 18.79 4.52
C TYR A 97 16.36 18.53 3.14
N PHE A 98 15.03 18.50 3.02
CA PHE A 98 14.36 18.32 1.73
C PHE A 98 14.58 19.50 0.78
N ASN A 99 14.54 20.73 1.30
CA ASN A 99 14.82 21.93 0.50
C ASN A 99 16.26 21.93 -0.04
N GLU A 100 17.24 21.54 0.78
CA GLU A 100 18.64 21.40 0.35
C GLU A 100 18.79 20.29 -0.70
N LEU A 101 18.19 19.13 -0.46
CA LEU A 101 18.23 17.99 -1.39
C LEU A 101 17.68 18.39 -2.77
N LEU A 102 16.51 19.03 -2.81
CA LEU A 102 15.88 19.48 -4.05
C LEU A 102 16.68 20.60 -4.74
N SER A 103 17.10 21.62 -3.98
CA SER A 103 17.83 22.77 -4.50
C SER A 103 19.19 22.36 -5.09
N SER A 104 19.86 21.37 -4.49
CA SER A 104 21.13 20.82 -5.00
C SER A 104 21.01 20.21 -6.40
N ARG A 105 19.78 19.91 -6.85
CA ARG A 105 19.46 19.37 -8.18
C ARG A 105 18.69 20.35 -9.07
N GLY A 106 18.66 21.63 -8.70
CA GLY A 106 17.91 22.65 -9.45
C GLY A 106 16.39 22.45 -9.40
N MET A 107 15.88 21.76 -8.38
CA MET A 107 14.46 21.51 -8.18
C MET A 107 13.94 22.30 -6.98
N ALA A 108 12.63 22.60 -6.99
CA ALA A 108 11.91 23.16 -5.86
C ALA A 108 10.88 22.18 -5.33
N LEU A 109 10.52 22.33 -4.05
CA LEU A 109 9.40 21.64 -3.45
C LEU A 109 8.10 22.30 -3.92
N GLU A 110 7.31 21.57 -4.69
CA GLU A 110 6.03 22.03 -5.22
C GLU A 110 4.87 21.48 -4.38
N ALA A 111 3.64 21.92 -4.69
CA ALA A 111 2.43 21.43 -4.02
C ALA A 111 2.27 19.91 -4.09
N GLY A 112 2.79 19.28 -5.16
CA GLY A 112 2.83 17.82 -5.33
C GLY A 112 3.82 17.08 -4.43
N GLY A 113 4.55 17.78 -3.55
CA GLY A 113 5.43 17.17 -2.56
C GLY A 113 6.57 16.32 -3.11
N ALA A 114 7.21 15.58 -2.22
CA ALA A 114 8.33 14.70 -2.52
C ALA A 114 8.47 13.57 -1.50
N TRP A 115 9.23 12.54 -1.82
CA TRP A 115 9.58 11.48 -0.87
C TRP A 115 11.02 10.99 -1.02
N LEU A 116 11.53 10.41 0.08
CA LEU A 116 12.84 9.76 0.16
C LEU A 116 12.73 8.43 0.92
N GLY A 117 13.29 7.38 0.35
CA GLY A 117 13.36 6.04 0.93
C GLY A 117 14.77 5.67 1.39
N LEU A 118 14.92 5.18 2.61
CA LEU A 118 16.18 4.74 3.22
C LEU A 118 16.13 3.25 3.56
N ASN A 119 17.19 2.52 3.20
CA ASN A 119 17.33 1.10 3.54
C ASN A 119 17.87 0.90 4.97
N TYR A 120 18.06 -0.36 5.39
CA TYR A 120 18.60 -0.69 6.72
C TYR A 120 19.97 -0.06 7.02
N LYS A 121 20.80 0.20 6.01
CA LYS A 121 22.10 0.87 6.18
C LYS A 121 21.98 2.39 6.25
N GLY A 122 20.77 2.94 6.20
CA GLY A 122 20.48 4.36 6.10
C GLY A 122 20.90 4.99 4.76
N ARG A 123 21.07 4.17 3.71
CA ARG A 123 21.36 4.65 2.35
C ARG A 123 20.06 4.81 1.57
N SER A 124 20.00 5.80 0.68
CA SER A 124 18.83 5.97 -0.18
C SER A 124 18.63 4.75 -1.09
N PHE A 125 17.41 4.25 -1.18
CA PHE A 125 17.00 3.27 -2.20
C PHE A 125 16.15 3.90 -3.31
N GLY A 126 15.72 5.16 -3.15
CA GLY A 126 14.88 5.85 -4.11
C GLY A 126 14.32 7.14 -3.53
N SER A 127 13.98 8.07 -4.43
CA SER A 127 13.35 9.35 -4.12
C SER A 127 12.75 9.95 -5.38
N ALA A 128 11.62 10.63 -5.25
CA ALA A 128 10.94 11.29 -6.38
C ALA A 128 10.10 12.49 -5.90
N LYS A 129 9.79 13.41 -6.81
CA LYS A 129 8.64 14.33 -6.64
C LYS A 129 7.34 13.54 -6.69
N GLY A 130 6.28 14.05 -6.07
CA GLY A 130 4.99 13.36 -6.01
C GLY A 130 4.89 12.41 -4.81
N ALA A 131 3.78 11.67 -4.75
CA ALA A 131 3.54 10.66 -3.72
C ALA A 131 4.31 9.35 -4.02
N PRO A 132 4.70 8.59 -2.98
CA PRO A 132 5.25 7.25 -3.18
C PRO A 132 4.23 6.30 -3.84
N ARG A 133 4.68 5.50 -4.81
CA ARG A 133 3.88 4.38 -5.33
C ARG A 133 4.09 3.15 -4.45
N TRP A 134 3.20 2.96 -3.49
CA TRP A 134 3.39 1.97 -2.42
C TRP A 134 3.52 0.53 -2.93
N ASP A 135 2.72 0.14 -3.91
CA ASP A 135 2.80 -1.16 -4.58
C ASP A 135 4.19 -1.36 -5.23
N GLU A 136 4.67 -0.40 -6.02
CA GLU A 136 6.00 -0.50 -6.63
C GLU A 136 7.11 -0.59 -5.58
N LEU A 137 7.02 0.19 -4.50
CA LEU A 137 7.98 0.15 -3.40
C LEU A 137 7.97 -1.20 -2.70
N LEU A 138 6.80 -1.74 -2.38
CA LEU A 138 6.63 -3.05 -1.74
C LEU A 138 7.17 -4.18 -2.63
N GLY A 139 7.01 -4.08 -3.95
CA GLY A 139 7.54 -5.07 -4.90
C GLY A 139 9.05 -4.98 -5.15
N THR A 140 9.73 -3.94 -4.64
CA THR A 140 11.15 -3.68 -4.95
C THR A 140 11.99 -3.43 -3.70
N ALA A 141 11.81 -2.30 -3.03
CA ALA A 141 12.67 -1.84 -1.94
C ALA A 141 12.12 -2.15 -0.54
N LEU A 142 10.81 -2.33 -0.43
CA LEU A 142 10.07 -2.59 0.81
C LEU A 142 9.51 -4.02 0.84
N GLN A 143 10.18 -4.96 0.17
CA GLN A 143 9.89 -6.39 0.27
C GLN A 143 9.94 -6.86 1.72
N PRO A 144 9.17 -7.88 2.12
CA PRO A 144 9.04 -8.26 3.51
C PRO A 144 10.39 -8.72 4.08
N SER A 145 10.64 -8.49 5.37
CA SER A 145 11.89 -8.91 6.03
C SER A 145 11.75 -10.34 6.53
N GLY A 146 12.26 -11.30 5.76
CA GLY A 146 12.19 -12.72 6.10
C GLY A 146 13.17 -13.13 7.19
N ASP A 147 13.17 -14.41 7.51
CA ASP A 147 14.14 -15.07 8.40
C ASP A 147 15.52 -15.31 7.74
N GLY A 148 15.71 -14.80 6.52
CA GLY A 148 16.92 -15.02 5.71
C GLY A 148 16.79 -16.17 4.70
N PHE A 149 15.71 -16.96 4.73
CA PHE A 149 15.47 -18.09 3.82
C PHE A 149 14.27 -17.90 2.89
N GLY A 150 13.74 -16.68 2.80
CA GLY A 150 12.67 -16.35 1.85
C GLY A 150 11.26 -16.71 2.31
N GLU A 151 11.12 -17.50 3.37
CA GLU A 151 9.84 -17.95 3.90
C GLU A 151 9.31 -17.01 5.00
N PHE A 152 8.05 -16.62 4.89
CA PHE A 152 7.34 -15.89 5.94
C PHE A 152 6.41 -16.84 6.63
N LYS A 153 6.47 -16.86 7.97
CA LYS A 153 5.49 -17.59 8.77
C LYS A 153 4.09 -17.18 8.33
N GLU A 154 3.36 -18.14 7.77
CA GLU A 154 1.98 -17.91 7.38
C GLU A 154 1.18 -17.56 8.64
N LEU A 155 0.68 -16.33 8.66
CA LEU A 155 -0.26 -15.90 9.68
C LEU A 155 -1.63 -16.38 9.22
N ALA A 156 -2.10 -17.46 9.83
CA ALA A 156 -3.51 -17.83 9.80
C ALA A 156 -4.30 -16.64 10.37
N THR A 157 -4.84 -15.82 9.48
CA THR A 157 -5.55 -14.61 9.87
C THR A 157 -7.02 -14.97 9.96
N ASP A 158 -7.52 -15.01 11.19
CA ASP A 158 -8.96 -15.03 11.45
C ASP A 158 -9.60 -13.79 10.82
N THR A 159 -10.55 -14.01 9.90
CA THR A 159 -11.34 -12.96 9.25
C THR A 159 -11.94 -12.00 10.27
N SER A 160 -12.33 -12.47 11.45
CA SER A 160 -12.87 -11.63 12.52
C SER A 160 -11.83 -10.69 13.11
N ALA A 161 -10.61 -11.17 13.31
CA ALA A 161 -9.50 -10.34 13.79
C ALA A 161 -9.09 -9.30 12.75
N ALA A 162 -9.02 -9.67 11.47
CA ALA A 162 -8.74 -8.74 10.38
C ALA A 162 -9.82 -7.65 10.27
N ALA A 163 -11.11 -8.03 10.37
CA ALA A 163 -12.21 -7.09 10.35
C ALA A 163 -12.17 -6.11 11.54
N ALA A 164 -11.81 -6.60 12.74
CA ALA A 164 -11.65 -5.77 13.93
C ALA A 164 -10.51 -4.76 13.79
N GLU A 165 -9.37 -5.17 13.25
CA GLU A 165 -8.23 -4.27 13.01
C GLU A 165 -8.54 -3.23 11.93
N ALA A 166 -9.22 -3.63 10.85
CA ALA A 166 -9.65 -2.74 9.78
C ALA A 166 -10.62 -1.67 10.30
N ALA A 167 -11.62 -2.08 11.10
CA ALA A 167 -12.57 -1.17 11.73
C ALA A 167 -11.87 -0.19 12.69
N ALA A 168 -10.95 -0.66 13.53
CA ALA A 168 -10.18 0.20 14.42
C ALA A 168 -9.35 1.23 13.65
N THR A 169 -8.78 0.84 12.51
CA THR A 169 -8.01 1.74 11.64
C THR A 169 -8.92 2.81 11.01
N ALA A 170 -10.08 2.43 10.47
CA ALA A 170 -11.03 3.38 9.90
C ALA A 170 -11.54 4.39 10.95
N VAL A 171 -11.79 3.93 12.19
CA VAL A 171 -12.15 4.79 13.33
C VAL A 171 -11.02 5.77 13.67
N ALA A 172 -9.77 5.29 13.73
CA ALA A 172 -8.62 6.13 14.02
C ALA A 172 -8.38 7.22 12.96
N MET A 173 -8.76 6.95 11.71
CA MET A 173 -8.70 7.92 10.61
C MET A 173 -9.87 8.92 10.61
N GLY A 174 -10.85 8.76 11.51
CA GLY A 174 -12.06 9.58 11.49
C GLY A 174 -12.98 9.31 10.29
N LEU A 175 -12.78 8.20 9.57
CA LEU A 175 -13.57 7.80 8.40
C LEU A 175 -14.90 7.15 8.77
N VAL A 176 -15.44 7.43 9.96
CA VAL A 176 -16.63 6.76 10.46
C VAL A 176 -17.85 7.24 9.69
N TYR A 177 -18.14 6.57 8.58
CA TYR A 177 -19.40 6.68 7.83
C TYR A 177 -20.44 5.64 8.27
N ALA A 178 -20.15 4.85 9.31
CA ALA A 178 -20.96 3.72 9.72
C ALA A 178 -21.05 3.58 11.24
N GLY A 179 -21.92 4.38 11.88
CA GLY A 179 -22.44 4.11 13.22
C GLY A 179 -21.40 3.79 14.31
N SER A 180 -21.62 2.70 15.05
CA SER A 180 -20.77 2.22 16.13
C SER A 180 -19.61 1.33 15.62
N THR A 181 -18.59 1.09 16.45
CA THR A 181 -17.49 0.15 16.16
C THR A 181 -17.98 -1.21 15.64
N SER A 182 -19.10 -1.72 16.17
CA SER A 182 -19.69 -2.98 15.71
C SER A 182 -20.13 -2.94 14.25
N THR A 183 -20.65 -1.81 13.78
CA THR A 183 -21.06 -1.62 12.38
C THR A 183 -19.83 -1.58 11.46
N ALA A 184 -18.78 -0.85 11.85
CA ALA A 184 -17.52 -0.84 11.11
C ALA A 184 -16.88 -2.24 11.00
N ILE A 185 -16.96 -3.05 12.07
CA ILE A 185 -16.50 -4.45 12.05
C ILE A 185 -17.33 -5.28 11.08
N ALA A 186 -18.66 -5.14 11.11
CA ALA A 186 -19.54 -5.88 10.21
C ALA A 186 -19.28 -5.52 8.74
N GLU A 187 -19.08 -4.24 8.43
CA GLU A 187 -18.76 -3.78 7.08
C GLU A 187 -17.40 -4.33 6.60
N ALA A 188 -16.37 -4.27 7.44
CA ALA A 188 -15.05 -4.82 7.11
C ALA A 188 -15.10 -6.33 6.90
N ARG A 189 -15.90 -7.06 7.70
CA ARG A 189 -16.12 -8.50 7.50
C ARG A 189 -16.83 -8.77 6.18
N GLY A 190 -17.89 -8.03 5.88
CA GLY A 190 -18.63 -8.17 4.60
C GLY A 190 -17.72 -7.96 3.40
N LEU A 191 -16.81 -6.98 3.45
CA LEU A 191 -15.81 -6.77 2.39
C LEU A 191 -14.83 -7.95 2.26
N LEU A 192 -14.36 -8.52 3.37
CA LEU A 192 -13.49 -9.71 3.36
C LEU A 192 -14.21 -10.98 2.88
N ASP A 193 -15.53 -11.07 3.08
CA ASP A 193 -16.36 -12.15 2.55
C ASP A 193 -16.55 -12.03 1.04
N VAL A 194 -16.71 -10.81 0.50
CA VAL A 194 -16.73 -10.58 -0.96
C VAL A 194 -15.36 -10.83 -1.58
N GLN A 195 -14.26 -10.46 -0.90
CA GLN A 195 -12.91 -10.85 -1.31
C GLN A 195 -12.73 -12.38 -1.33
N GLU A 196 -13.29 -13.10 -0.35
CA GLU A 196 -13.28 -14.56 -0.35
C GLU A 196 -14.01 -15.11 -1.58
N ALA A 197 -15.19 -14.57 -1.90
CA ALA A 197 -15.95 -14.97 -3.07
C ALA A 197 -15.16 -14.75 -4.38
N PHE A 198 -14.37 -13.67 -4.46
CA PHE A 198 -13.44 -13.47 -5.58
C PHE A 198 -12.42 -14.61 -5.70
N TYR A 199 -11.73 -14.97 -4.61
CA TYR A 199 -10.72 -16.04 -4.65
C TYR A 199 -11.35 -17.42 -4.90
N GLN A 200 -12.56 -17.68 -4.38
CA GLN A 200 -13.31 -18.89 -4.69
C GLN A 200 -13.71 -18.96 -6.16
N ALA A 201 -14.17 -17.85 -6.74
CA ALA A 201 -14.49 -17.79 -8.16
C ALA A 201 -13.24 -17.96 -9.03
N LEU A 202 -12.14 -17.34 -8.64
CA LEU A 202 -10.84 -17.43 -9.31
C LEU A 202 -10.31 -18.89 -9.32
N THR A 203 -10.37 -19.58 -8.18
CA THR A 203 -9.89 -20.97 -8.07
C THR A 203 -10.81 -21.99 -8.73
N ARG A 204 -12.12 -21.76 -8.71
CA ARG A 204 -13.12 -22.65 -9.34
C ARG A 204 -13.37 -22.35 -10.82
N LYS A 205 -12.71 -21.33 -11.37
CA LYS A 205 -12.94 -20.84 -12.74
C LYS A 205 -14.41 -20.45 -12.98
N ASP A 206 -15.06 -19.89 -11.97
CA ASP A 206 -16.46 -19.46 -12.00
C ASP A 206 -16.57 -18.10 -12.69
N VAL A 207 -16.81 -18.15 -14.00
CA VAL A 207 -16.97 -16.97 -14.86
C VAL A 207 -18.17 -16.12 -14.43
N VAL A 208 -19.28 -16.74 -14.00
CA VAL A 208 -20.52 -16.01 -13.66
C VAL A 208 -20.31 -15.16 -12.41
N THR A 209 -19.70 -15.73 -11.38
CA THR A 209 -19.37 -14.96 -10.17
C THR A 209 -18.33 -13.89 -10.47
N MET A 210 -17.32 -14.20 -11.29
CA MET A 210 -16.30 -13.22 -11.68
C MET A 210 -16.92 -12.03 -12.40
N GLU A 211 -17.72 -12.26 -13.45
CA GLU A 211 -18.43 -11.19 -14.18
C GLU A 211 -19.31 -10.33 -13.27
N ARG A 212 -20.01 -10.95 -12.31
CA ARG A 212 -20.84 -10.22 -11.34
C ARG A 212 -20.00 -9.28 -10.46
N LEU A 213 -18.84 -9.73 -9.98
CA LEU A 213 -17.96 -8.92 -9.13
C LEU A 213 -17.48 -7.64 -9.83
N TRP A 214 -17.25 -7.71 -11.14
CA TRP A 214 -16.77 -6.57 -11.95
C TRP A 214 -17.89 -5.73 -12.56
N LYS A 215 -19.16 -6.08 -12.34
CA LYS A 215 -20.28 -5.55 -13.10
C LYS A 215 -20.35 -4.02 -13.02
N GLY A 216 -20.28 -3.37 -14.18
CA GLY A 216 -20.36 -1.91 -14.31
C GLY A 216 -19.13 -1.15 -13.81
N ALA A 217 -18.08 -1.84 -13.33
CA ALA A 217 -16.82 -1.20 -12.94
C ALA A 217 -16.19 -0.50 -14.17
N PRO A 218 -15.70 0.74 -14.01
CA PRO A 218 -15.00 1.42 -15.09
C PRO A 218 -13.72 0.66 -15.44
N ALA A 219 -13.29 0.76 -16.69
CA ALA A 219 -12.00 0.27 -17.12
C ALA A 219 -10.88 0.93 -16.31
N ASP A 220 -9.94 0.13 -15.82
CA ASP A 220 -8.81 0.67 -15.06
C ASP A 220 -7.82 1.35 -16.00
N ALA A 221 -7.36 2.54 -15.61
CA ALA A 221 -6.43 3.33 -16.42
C ALA A 221 -5.11 2.58 -16.63
N SER A 222 -4.61 1.87 -15.62
CA SER A 222 -3.32 1.17 -15.69
C SER A 222 -3.36 -0.08 -16.57
N VAL A 223 -4.55 -0.70 -16.72
CA VAL A 223 -4.79 -1.80 -17.67
C VAL A 223 -4.91 -1.23 -19.08
N SER A 224 -5.66 -0.13 -19.25
CA SER A 224 -5.82 0.54 -20.54
C SER A 224 -4.48 1.05 -21.09
N GLU A 225 -3.63 1.62 -20.24
CA GLU A 225 -2.29 2.06 -20.60
C GLU A 225 -1.40 0.88 -21.03
N ALA A 226 -1.42 -0.22 -20.28
CA ALA A 226 -0.67 -1.43 -20.64
C ALA A 226 -1.09 -1.97 -22.02
N ILE A 227 -2.40 -2.02 -22.30
CA ILE A 227 -2.91 -2.44 -23.61
C ILE A 227 -2.46 -1.48 -24.71
N ALA A 228 -2.52 -0.16 -24.47
CA ALA A 228 -2.04 0.84 -25.42
C ALA A 228 -0.53 0.71 -25.70
N GLN A 229 0.24 0.19 -24.74
CA GLN A 229 1.66 -0.14 -24.88
C GLN A 229 1.93 -1.53 -25.50
N GLY A 230 0.88 -2.25 -25.90
CA GLY A 230 0.97 -3.55 -26.60
C GLY A 230 0.83 -4.78 -25.71
N ALA A 231 0.48 -4.62 -24.43
CA ALA A 231 0.18 -5.77 -23.57
C ALA A 231 -1.09 -6.48 -24.04
N ARG A 232 -1.07 -7.82 -24.04
CA ARG A 232 -2.25 -8.64 -24.30
C ARG A 232 -3.12 -8.72 -23.06
N ILE A 233 -4.42 -8.49 -23.23
CA ILE A 233 -5.42 -8.78 -22.20
C ILE A 233 -5.92 -10.21 -22.33
N GLU A 234 -5.85 -10.96 -21.23
CA GLU A 234 -6.49 -12.26 -21.08
C GLU A 234 -7.88 -12.03 -20.46
N PRO A 235 -8.99 -12.42 -21.11
CA PRO A 235 -10.34 -12.08 -20.65
C PRO A 235 -10.80 -12.94 -19.46
N TRP A 236 -11.84 -12.51 -18.73
CA TRP A 236 -12.51 -13.36 -17.73
C TRP A 236 -13.44 -14.39 -18.39
N ALA A 237 -12.88 -15.32 -19.17
CA ALA A 237 -13.63 -16.33 -19.91
C ALA A 237 -13.24 -17.75 -19.50
N MET A 238 -14.12 -18.71 -19.76
CA MET A 238 -13.84 -20.13 -19.52
C MET A 238 -12.55 -20.53 -20.26
N ASN A 239 -11.66 -21.25 -19.57
CA ASN A 239 -10.33 -21.65 -20.07
C ASN A 239 -9.36 -20.51 -20.37
N SER A 240 -9.66 -19.28 -19.94
CA SER A 240 -8.72 -18.16 -20.05
C SER A 240 -7.53 -18.32 -19.10
N PRO A 241 -6.31 -17.91 -19.52
CA PRO A 241 -5.13 -17.81 -18.65
C PRO A 241 -5.29 -16.82 -17.49
N SER A 242 -6.35 -15.99 -17.47
CA SER A 242 -6.67 -15.12 -16.33
C SER A 242 -7.04 -15.88 -15.07
N PHE A 243 -7.48 -17.13 -15.22
CA PHE A 243 -7.65 -18.04 -14.10
C PHE A 243 -6.33 -18.77 -13.84
N PRO A 244 -5.78 -18.67 -12.61
CA PRO A 244 -4.52 -19.31 -12.26
C PRO A 244 -4.65 -20.84 -12.23
N PRO A 245 -3.53 -21.57 -12.28
CA PRO A 245 -3.51 -23.01 -12.05
C PRO A 245 -4.15 -23.39 -10.70
N GLU A 246 -4.58 -24.65 -10.59
CA GLU A 246 -5.15 -25.18 -9.35
C GLU A 246 -4.17 -25.04 -8.18
N GLY A 247 -4.70 -24.76 -6.99
CA GLY A 247 -3.93 -24.69 -5.74
C GLY A 247 -3.47 -23.28 -5.33
N MET A 248 -3.87 -22.22 -6.06
CA MET A 248 -3.72 -20.85 -5.56
C MET A 248 -4.50 -20.65 -4.25
N ARG A 249 -3.88 -20.00 -3.28
CA ARG A 249 -4.50 -19.62 -2.00
C ARG A 249 -4.25 -18.16 -1.68
N ALA A 250 -5.23 -17.50 -1.08
CA ALA A 250 -5.07 -16.17 -0.50
C ALA A 250 -5.02 -16.28 1.03
N THR A 251 -4.06 -15.60 1.63
CA THR A 251 -3.77 -15.68 3.07
C THR A 251 -3.52 -14.29 3.62
N ASP A 252 -3.48 -14.17 4.96
CA ASP A 252 -3.12 -12.93 5.63
C ASP A 252 -3.93 -11.72 5.13
N ARG A 253 -5.23 -11.91 4.90
CA ARG A 253 -6.12 -10.92 4.28
C ARG A 253 -6.33 -9.71 5.18
N ASP A 254 -6.48 -8.55 4.56
CA ASP A 254 -6.71 -7.28 5.23
C ASP A 254 -7.67 -6.40 4.43
N ALA A 255 -8.35 -5.51 5.14
CA ALA A 255 -9.31 -4.56 4.59
C ALA A 255 -9.04 -3.14 5.10
N LEU A 256 -9.47 -2.15 4.34
CA LEU A 256 -9.60 -0.76 4.75
C LEU A 256 -10.77 -0.12 4.01
N ILE A 257 -11.75 0.37 4.75
CA ILE A 257 -12.86 1.14 4.19
C ILE A 257 -12.44 2.60 4.20
N MET A 258 -12.29 3.19 3.01
CA MET A 258 -11.80 4.56 2.84
C MET A 258 -12.93 5.58 2.89
N SER A 259 -14.12 5.20 2.44
CA SER A 259 -15.33 6.01 2.46
C SER A 259 -16.56 5.10 2.43
N ALA A 260 -17.77 5.68 2.39
CA ALA A 260 -19.00 4.91 2.22
C ALA A 260 -19.07 4.14 0.89
N ASP A 261 -18.33 4.60 -0.13
CA ASP A 261 -18.37 4.10 -1.50
C ASP A 261 -17.04 3.53 -2.01
N GLU A 262 -15.95 3.64 -1.26
CA GLU A 262 -14.64 3.13 -1.64
C GLU A 262 -13.99 2.33 -0.51
N ALA A 263 -13.42 1.17 -0.87
CA ALA A 263 -12.67 0.35 0.04
C ALA A 263 -11.53 -0.38 -0.68
N TRP A 264 -10.60 -0.91 0.11
CA TRP A 264 -9.43 -1.61 -0.36
C TRP A 264 -9.25 -2.90 0.43
N THR A 265 -8.73 -3.92 -0.23
CA THR A 265 -8.26 -5.13 0.44
C THR A 265 -6.86 -5.48 -0.03
N THR A 266 -6.10 -6.13 0.85
CA THR A 266 -4.82 -6.75 0.48
C THR A 266 -4.81 -8.21 0.91
N ALA A 267 -4.05 -9.04 0.21
CA ALA A 267 -3.83 -10.42 0.59
C ALA A 267 -2.44 -10.89 0.16
N ILE A 268 -1.94 -11.92 0.82
CA ILE A 268 -0.76 -12.66 0.36
C ILE A 268 -1.24 -13.85 -0.45
N GLU A 269 -0.99 -13.80 -1.75
CA GLU A 269 -1.31 -14.90 -2.66
C GLU A 269 -0.15 -15.88 -2.73
N ARG A 270 -0.50 -17.16 -2.67
CA ARG A 270 0.40 -18.29 -2.81
C ARG A 270 -0.12 -19.16 -3.95
N PRO A 271 0.40 -18.99 -5.17
CA PRO A 271 0.24 -19.96 -6.23
C PRO A 271 0.73 -21.35 -5.77
N SER A 272 0.22 -22.42 -6.40
CA SER A 272 0.74 -23.78 -6.19
C SER A 272 2.19 -23.93 -6.66
N GLU A 273 2.56 -23.18 -7.70
CA GLU A 273 3.91 -23.06 -8.23
C GLU A 273 4.28 -21.58 -8.40
N GLY A 274 5.45 -21.19 -7.92
CA GLY A 274 5.98 -19.83 -8.07
C GLY A 274 6.21 -19.09 -6.75
N GLY A 275 6.48 -17.78 -6.88
CA GLY A 275 6.78 -16.91 -5.75
C GLY A 275 5.55 -16.45 -4.97
N THR A 276 5.78 -15.98 -3.74
CA THR A 276 4.75 -15.29 -2.95
C THR A 276 4.43 -13.93 -3.58
N LEU A 277 3.14 -13.58 -3.66
CA LEU A 277 2.67 -12.34 -4.26
C LEU A 277 1.89 -11.51 -3.23
N LEU A 278 1.95 -10.19 -3.35
CA LEU A 278 1.08 -9.26 -2.63
C LEU A 278 0.00 -8.81 -3.59
N ALA A 279 -1.24 -9.20 -3.29
CA ALA A 279 -2.42 -8.71 -4.00
C ALA A 279 -3.00 -7.49 -3.32
N THR A 280 -3.46 -6.55 -4.14
CA THR A 280 -4.21 -5.36 -3.74
C THR A 280 -5.43 -5.23 -4.63
N GLN A 281 -6.58 -5.01 -4.01
CA GLN A 281 -7.85 -4.86 -4.70
C GLN A 281 -8.52 -3.57 -4.26
N ARG A 282 -9.06 -2.84 -5.23
CA ARG A 282 -9.91 -1.67 -4.98
C ARG A 282 -11.35 -2.04 -5.23
N TRP A 283 -12.21 -1.62 -4.33
CA TRP A 283 -13.63 -1.91 -4.33
C TRP A 283 -14.40 -0.61 -4.33
N ARG A 284 -15.57 -0.63 -4.97
CA ARG A 284 -16.53 0.46 -4.85
C ARG A 284 -17.91 -0.08 -4.56
N ARG A 285 -18.76 0.73 -3.94
CA ARG A 285 -20.15 0.35 -3.72
C ARG A 285 -20.98 0.55 -4.99
N GLY A 286 -21.72 -0.49 -5.37
CA GLY A 286 -22.69 -0.47 -6.47
C GLY A 286 -23.96 0.29 -6.10
N ALA A 287 -24.82 0.52 -7.09
CA ALA A 287 -26.11 1.20 -6.87
C ALA A 287 -27.07 0.40 -5.98
N ASP A 288 -26.90 -0.93 -5.94
CA ASP A 288 -27.59 -1.88 -5.06
C ASP A 288 -26.97 -1.97 -3.66
N GLY A 289 -25.86 -1.27 -3.42
CA GLY A 289 -25.12 -1.32 -2.17
C GLY A 289 -24.12 -2.47 -2.09
N GLU A 290 -23.96 -3.31 -3.11
CA GLU A 290 -22.97 -4.40 -3.09
C GLU A 290 -21.55 -3.87 -3.35
N TRP A 291 -20.53 -4.54 -2.80
CA TRP A 291 -19.14 -4.24 -3.13
C TRP A 291 -18.77 -4.83 -4.49
N LEU A 292 -18.35 -3.96 -5.41
CA LEU A 292 -17.92 -4.30 -6.76
C LEU A 292 -16.41 -4.11 -6.87
N LEU A 293 -15.76 -5.07 -7.50
CA LEU A 293 -14.32 -5.05 -7.74
C LEU A 293 -14.02 -4.06 -8.87
N CYS A 294 -13.12 -3.11 -8.59
CA CYS A 294 -12.68 -2.10 -9.56
C CYS A 294 -11.31 -2.42 -10.13
N THR A 295 -10.43 -2.96 -9.30
CA THR A 295 -9.08 -3.36 -9.70
C THR A 295 -8.65 -4.56 -8.87
N HIS A 296 -7.86 -5.43 -9.50
CA HIS A 296 -7.11 -6.47 -8.82
C HIS A 296 -5.70 -6.43 -9.39
N ARG A 297 -4.72 -6.27 -8.51
CA ARG A 297 -3.31 -6.20 -8.89
C ARG A 297 -2.52 -7.11 -7.98
N TYR A 298 -1.51 -7.76 -8.52
CA TYR A 298 -0.48 -8.37 -7.68
C TYR A 298 0.92 -7.94 -8.10
N ILE A 299 1.81 -8.00 -7.12
CA ILE A 299 3.25 -7.78 -7.29
C ILE A 299 4.04 -8.91 -6.62
N PRO A 300 5.29 -9.15 -7.06
CA PRO A 300 6.24 -9.99 -6.33
C PRO A 300 6.40 -9.56 -4.86
N TRP A 301 6.25 -10.51 -3.92
CA TRP A 301 6.34 -10.26 -2.48
C TRP A 301 7.11 -11.37 -1.78
N SER A 302 8.41 -11.46 -2.06
CA SER A 302 9.32 -12.45 -1.47
C SER A 302 10.48 -11.79 -0.74
N ALA A 303 11.04 -12.45 0.29
CA ALA A 303 12.18 -11.92 1.04
C ALA A 303 13.48 -11.98 0.23
N ASP A 304 13.56 -12.94 -0.68
CA ASP A 304 14.72 -13.20 -1.55
C ASP A 304 14.71 -12.34 -2.83
N GLY A 305 13.61 -11.62 -3.09
CA GLY A 305 13.41 -10.78 -4.26
C GLY A 305 13.45 -11.50 -5.62
N ALA A 306 13.52 -12.84 -5.64
CA ALA A 306 13.96 -13.62 -6.79
C ALA A 306 12.85 -14.46 -7.46
N THR A 307 11.76 -14.77 -6.76
CA THR A 307 10.83 -15.84 -7.20
C THR A 307 9.67 -15.40 -8.09
N ALA A 308 9.33 -14.11 -8.14
CA ALA A 308 8.27 -13.60 -9.02
C ALA A 308 8.80 -12.46 -9.90
N VAL A 309 8.67 -12.64 -11.22
CA VAL A 309 9.20 -11.73 -12.26
C VAL A 309 8.10 -11.00 -13.02
N VAL A 310 6.85 -11.21 -12.66
CA VAL A 310 5.69 -10.61 -13.32
C VAL A 310 4.80 -9.90 -12.31
N THR A 311 4.18 -8.82 -12.75
CA THR A 311 3.08 -8.14 -12.07
C THR A 311 1.81 -8.36 -12.87
N LEU A 312 0.67 -8.44 -12.19
CA LEU A 312 -0.64 -8.57 -12.81
C LEU A 312 -1.45 -7.33 -12.55
N ARG A 313 -2.20 -6.90 -13.55
CA ARG A 313 -3.22 -5.86 -13.40
C ARG A 313 -4.50 -6.35 -14.07
N CYS A 314 -5.60 -6.33 -13.35
CA CYS A 314 -6.90 -6.74 -13.86
C CYS A 314 -7.95 -5.66 -13.65
N ASP A 315 -8.88 -5.62 -14.61
CA ASP A 315 -10.16 -4.95 -14.50
C ASP A 315 -11.29 -5.86 -15.01
N GLY A 316 -12.50 -5.32 -15.18
CA GLY A 316 -13.65 -6.11 -15.63
C GLY A 316 -13.51 -6.72 -17.02
N ARG A 317 -12.54 -6.30 -17.84
CA ARG A 317 -12.27 -6.88 -19.16
C ARG A 317 -11.40 -8.13 -19.08
N GLY A 318 -10.63 -8.29 -18.00
CA GLY A 318 -9.62 -9.33 -17.87
C GLY A 318 -8.35 -8.85 -17.19
N CYS A 319 -7.26 -9.57 -17.42
CA CYS A 319 -5.96 -9.30 -16.81
C CYS A 319 -4.86 -9.09 -17.85
N VAL A 320 -3.90 -8.23 -17.53
CA VAL A 320 -2.64 -8.07 -18.25
C VAL A 320 -1.48 -8.51 -17.35
N LEU A 321 -0.60 -9.33 -17.89
CA LEU A 321 0.67 -9.71 -17.26
C LEU A 321 1.76 -8.77 -17.77
N LEU A 322 2.46 -8.13 -16.84
CA LEU A 322 3.57 -7.23 -17.14
C LEU A 322 4.84 -7.84 -16.56
N GLY A 323 5.81 -8.12 -17.43
CA GLY A 323 7.16 -8.47 -16.99
C GLY A 323 7.73 -7.35 -16.13
N ARG A 324 8.51 -7.71 -15.11
CA ARG A 324 9.26 -6.75 -14.32
C ARG A 324 10.20 -6.02 -15.29
N GLU A 325 9.93 -4.74 -15.56
CA GLU A 325 10.94 -3.88 -16.17
C GLU A 325 12.14 -3.90 -15.22
N ILE A 326 13.17 -4.64 -15.59
CA ILE A 326 14.47 -4.59 -14.92
C ILE A 326 14.93 -3.16 -15.11
N ASN A 327 14.78 -2.31 -14.07
CA ASN A 327 15.20 -0.91 -13.98
C ASN A 327 16.23 -0.49 -15.04
N THR A 328 15.79 -0.28 -16.28
CA THR A 328 16.53 0.48 -17.26
C THR A 328 16.18 1.91 -16.90
N ARG A 329 17.17 2.65 -16.41
CA ARG A 329 17.12 3.99 -15.81
C ARG A 329 16.39 5.08 -16.60
N ASP A 330 15.72 4.77 -17.71
CA ASP A 330 15.34 5.76 -18.73
C ASP A 330 13.87 6.20 -18.71
N ARG A 331 13.02 5.70 -17.82
CA ARG A 331 11.62 6.19 -17.73
C ARG A 331 11.08 6.27 -16.30
N ARG A 332 11.63 7.16 -15.49
CA ARG A 332 10.95 7.63 -14.27
C ARG A 332 11.12 9.13 -14.14
N GLY A 333 10.05 9.82 -13.71
CA GLY A 333 10.07 11.25 -13.42
C GLY A 333 11.27 11.65 -12.55
N ALA A 334 11.68 12.91 -12.65
CA ALA A 334 12.93 13.44 -12.09
C ALA A 334 13.28 12.83 -10.72
N VAL A 335 14.24 11.90 -10.73
CA VAL A 335 14.74 11.22 -9.54
C VAL A 335 15.47 12.25 -8.67
N LEU A 336 15.11 12.34 -7.38
CA LEU A 336 15.72 13.28 -6.43
C LEU A 336 17.03 12.82 -5.85
#